data_AF-A0A9D6RAB7-F1
#
_entry.id   AF-A0A9D6RAB7-F1
#
_cell.length_a   1.000
_cell.length_b   1.000
_cell.length_c   1.000
_cell.angle_alpha   90.00
_cell.angle_beta   90.00
_cell.angle_gamma   90.00
#
_symmetry.space_group_name_H-M   'P 1'
#
loop_
_entity.id
_entity.type
_entity.pdbx_description
1 polymer ?
#
loop_
_entity_poly.entity_id
_entity_poly.type
_entity_poly.pdbx_seq_one_letter_code
_entity_poly.pdbx_strand_id
1 'polypeptide(L)'
;MVVAVLLSFMPTLHAASTPVILLLEHTEAGKTIQAKIEAKDGLVTSPDKGKPQAKWIIRAGDAIKSETRPGDRAVGFYQVAGNQNTLLFIVRARYYQNNEGRWVPRFQLNDEPLVIRKNGRWQPLTTAQGVPNLIARTGMALPNAEGYFSSLEFGFTTGPASIDAWRVQ
;
A
#
# COMPACT_ATOMS: atom_id res chain seq x y z
N MET A 1 -5.62 12.86 -64.33
CA MET A 1 -5.22 11.78 -63.40
C MET A 1 -5.05 12.42 -62.02
N VAL A 2 -5.98 12.19 -61.10
CA VAL A 2 -5.97 12.81 -59.76
C VAL A 2 -5.76 11.68 -58.75
N VAL A 3 -4.65 11.73 -58.02
CA VAL A 3 -4.35 10.79 -56.94
C VAL A 3 -4.81 11.42 -55.64
N ALA A 4 -5.83 10.84 -55.02
CA ALA A 4 -6.29 11.22 -53.69
C ALA A 4 -5.46 10.48 -52.63
N VAL A 5 -4.72 11.22 -51.81
CA VAL A 5 -4.01 10.70 -50.64
C VAL A 5 -4.98 10.74 -49.46
N LEU A 6 -5.41 9.58 -48.98
CA LEU A 6 -6.15 9.43 -47.73
C LEU A 6 -5.16 9.39 -46.57
N LEU A 7 -5.08 10.50 -45.82
CA LEU A 7 -4.41 10.56 -44.52
C LEU A 7 -5.34 9.96 -43.46
N SER A 8 -5.00 8.76 -42.98
CA SER A 8 -5.62 8.12 -41.82
C SER A 8 -5.11 8.78 -40.54
N PHE A 9 -5.98 9.52 -39.85
CA PHE A 9 -5.73 9.96 -38.48
C PHE A 9 -5.91 8.75 -37.55
N MET A 10 -4.82 8.17 -37.06
CA MET A 10 -4.92 7.23 -35.94
C MET A 10 -5.07 8.05 -34.65
N PRO A 11 -6.16 7.87 -33.88
CA PRO A 11 -6.26 8.47 -32.56
C PRO A 11 -5.22 7.80 -31.67
N THR A 12 -4.29 8.61 -31.15
CA THR A 12 -3.41 8.19 -30.05
C THR A 12 -4.28 7.95 -28.83
N LEU A 13 -4.61 6.68 -28.57
CA LEU A 13 -5.14 6.22 -27.29
C LEU A 13 -4.14 6.59 -26.20
N HIS A 14 -4.39 7.71 -25.51
CA HIS A 14 -3.73 8.01 -24.25
C HIS A 14 -4.14 6.91 -23.27
N ALA A 15 -3.20 6.01 -22.95
CA ALA A 15 -3.39 5.05 -21.88
C ALA A 15 -3.72 5.83 -20.59
N ALA A 16 -4.90 5.58 -20.03
CA ALA A 16 -5.28 6.16 -18.75
C ALA A 16 -4.22 5.75 -17.70
N SER A 17 -3.71 6.71 -16.95
CA SER A 17 -2.72 6.45 -15.89
C SER A 17 -3.29 5.47 -14.87
N THR A 18 -2.49 4.49 -14.45
CA THR A 18 -2.87 3.56 -13.38
C THR A 18 -3.20 4.35 -12.10
N PRO A 19 -4.38 4.14 -11.49
CA PRO A 19 -4.77 4.91 -10.32
C PRO A 19 -3.89 4.56 -9.11
N VAL A 20 -3.61 5.55 -8.27
CA VAL A 20 -2.95 5.36 -6.98
C VAL A 20 -3.95 4.81 -5.97
N ILE A 21 -3.69 3.65 -5.39
CA ILE A 21 -4.53 3.06 -4.35
C ILE A 21 -4.30 3.78 -3.03
N LEU A 22 -3.03 3.94 -2.65
CA LEU A 22 -2.67 4.53 -1.36
C LEU A 22 -1.34 5.28 -1.44
N LEU A 23 -1.18 6.21 -0.50
CA LEU A 23 0.06 6.92 -0.24
C LEU A 23 0.66 6.36 1.05
N LEU A 24 1.92 5.93 0.99
CA LEU A 24 2.71 5.61 2.17
C LEU A 24 3.51 6.84 2.56
N GLU A 25 3.31 7.34 3.78
CA GLU A 25 3.95 8.54 4.27
C GLU A 25 4.79 8.29 5.51
N HIS A 26 5.82 9.11 5.65
CA HIS A 26 6.55 9.30 6.90
C HIS A 26 6.98 10.77 7.01
N THR A 27 7.52 11.14 8.17
CA THR A 27 8.08 12.48 8.39
C THR A 27 9.60 12.41 8.46
N GLU A 28 10.27 13.17 7.62
CA GLU A 28 11.72 13.33 7.62
C GLU A 28 12.07 14.82 7.79
N ALA A 29 12.85 15.15 8.82
CA ALA A 29 13.22 16.53 9.15
C ALA A 29 12.04 17.53 9.17
N GLY A 30 10.89 17.09 9.70
CA GLY A 30 9.66 17.89 9.79
C GLY A 30 8.86 18.00 8.48
N LYS A 31 9.29 17.36 7.39
CA LYS A 31 8.58 17.33 6.11
C LYS A 31 7.89 15.98 5.90
N THR A 32 6.70 16.01 5.31
CA THR A 32 6.01 14.79 4.89
C THR A 32 6.62 14.29 3.58
N ILE A 33 7.12 13.06 3.60
CA ILE A 33 7.58 12.32 2.43
C ILE A 33 6.51 11.31 2.06
N GLN A 34 6.20 11.17 0.77
CA GLN A 34 5.15 10.29 0.27
C GLN A 34 5.65 9.40 -0.85
N ALA A 35 5.35 8.10 -0.75
CA ALA A 35 5.49 7.13 -1.83
C ALA A 35 4.09 6.75 -2.37
N LYS A 36 3.93 6.80 -3.69
CA LYS A 36 2.68 6.39 -4.37
C LYS A 36 2.67 4.89 -4.59
N ILE A 37 1.57 4.24 -4.23
CA ILE A 37 1.32 2.82 -4.52
C ILE A 37 0.18 2.72 -5.52
N GLU A 38 0.53 2.44 -6.76
CA GLU A 38 -0.39 2.32 -7.89
C GLU A 38 -1.13 0.98 -7.90
N ALA A 39 -2.28 0.92 -8.55
CA ALA A 39 -3.05 -0.29 -8.81
C ALA A 39 -2.43 -1.19 -9.89
N LYS A 40 -1.11 -1.36 -9.82
CA LYS A 40 -0.32 -2.20 -10.71
C LYS A 40 0.12 -3.44 -9.95
N ASP A 41 -0.39 -4.59 -10.36
CA ASP A 41 -0.06 -5.87 -9.75
C ASP A 41 1.44 -6.16 -9.80
N GLY A 42 1.96 -6.78 -8.74
CA GLY A 42 3.37 -7.19 -8.66
C GLY A 42 4.13 -6.53 -7.51
N LEU A 43 5.41 -6.90 -7.40
CA LEU A 43 6.33 -6.42 -6.37
C LEU A 43 7.04 -5.15 -6.84
N VAL A 44 7.06 -4.13 -5.98
CA VAL A 44 7.71 -2.84 -6.23
C VAL A 44 8.65 -2.52 -5.07
N THR A 45 9.86 -2.09 -5.41
CA THR A 45 10.84 -1.62 -4.42
C THR A 45 10.45 -0.23 -3.91
N SER A 46 10.51 -0.06 -2.60
CA SER A 46 10.25 1.22 -1.95
C SER A 46 11.35 2.24 -2.24
N PRO A 47 11.02 3.52 -2.51
CA PRO A 47 12.02 4.60 -2.56
C PRO A 47 12.69 4.83 -1.19
N ASP A 48 12.10 4.31 -0.12
CA ASP A 48 12.59 4.38 1.26
C ASP A 48 13.19 3.06 1.74
N LYS A 49 13.60 2.19 0.81
CA LYS A 49 14.30 0.96 1.14
C LYS A 49 15.51 1.24 2.05
N GLY A 50 15.59 0.50 3.15
CA GLY A 50 16.65 0.61 4.15
C GLY A 50 16.54 1.83 5.05
N LYS A 51 15.45 2.62 4.97
CA LYS A 51 15.23 3.79 5.83
C LYS A 51 14.20 3.45 6.92
N PRO A 52 14.64 3.06 8.13
CA PRO A 52 13.71 2.72 9.19
C PRO A 52 12.99 3.97 9.71
N GLN A 53 11.68 3.87 9.87
CA GLN A 53 10.84 4.94 10.41
C GLN A 53 10.18 4.49 11.71
N ALA A 54 10.13 5.39 12.69
CA ALA A 54 9.40 5.15 13.93
C ALA A 54 7.88 5.05 13.70
N LYS A 55 7.40 5.72 12.64
CA LYS A 55 5.99 5.83 12.31
C LYS A 55 5.79 5.88 10.80
N TRP A 56 4.77 5.15 10.35
CA TRP A 56 4.26 5.17 9.00
C TRP A 56 2.78 5.59 9.00
N ILE A 57 2.37 6.27 7.93
CA ILE A 57 0.98 6.66 7.70
C ILE A 57 0.56 6.17 6.33
N ILE A 58 -0.62 5.56 6.24
CA ILE A 58 -1.27 5.20 4.98
C ILE A 58 -2.46 6.14 4.78
N ARG A 59 -2.51 6.78 3.62
CA ARG A 59 -3.62 7.65 3.18
C ARG A 59 -4.21 7.17 1.87
N ALA A 60 -5.43 7.63 1.60
CA ALA A 60 -6.09 7.45 0.32
C ALA A 60 -5.25 8.03 -0.82
N GLY A 61 -5.13 7.28 -1.91
CA GLY A 61 -4.62 7.76 -3.18
C GLY A 61 -5.72 8.47 -3.98
N ASP A 62 -5.88 8.08 -5.23
CA ASP A 62 -6.79 8.73 -6.16
C ASP A 62 -8.27 8.45 -5.84
N ALA A 63 -9.10 9.47 -6.05
CA ALA A 63 -10.55 9.34 -6.08
C ALA A 63 -11.00 9.00 -7.51
N ILE A 64 -11.59 7.82 -7.70
CA ILE A 64 -11.90 7.26 -9.01
C ILE A 64 -13.34 7.61 -9.40
N LYS A 65 -13.53 8.19 -10.59
CA LYS A 65 -14.86 8.33 -11.20
C LYS A 65 -15.18 7.04 -11.95
N SER A 66 -16.20 6.33 -11.49
CA SER A 66 -16.65 5.07 -12.08
C SER A 66 -18.12 4.82 -11.73
N GLU A 67 -18.88 4.25 -12.65
CA GLU A 67 -20.28 3.86 -12.42
C GLU A 67 -20.40 2.71 -11.42
N THR A 68 -19.43 1.78 -11.45
CA THR A 68 -19.35 0.65 -10.52
C THR A 68 -18.21 0.84 -9.52
N ARG A 69 -18.36 0.26 -8.33
CA ARG A 69 -17.30 0.24 -7.32
C ARG A 69 -16.05 -0.43 -7.89
N PRO A 70 -14.86 0.21 -7.81
CA PRO A 70 -13.61 -0.45 -8.14
C PRO A 70 -13.39 -1.72 -7.29
N GLY A 71 -12.69 -2.70 -7.85
CA GLY A 71 -12.37 -3.94 -7.13
C GLY A 71 -11.55 -3.68 -5.87
N ASP A 72 -11.76 -4.51 -4.85
CA ASP A 72 -10.93 -4.50 -3.63
C ASP A 72 -9.48 -4.85 -3.99
N ARG A 73 -8.52 -4.28 -3.25
CA ARG A 73 -7.09 -4.52 -3.46
C ARG A 73 -6.41 -4.93 -2.16
N ALA A 74 -5.36 -5.74 -2.27
CA ALA A 74 -4.50 -6.07 -1.14
C ALA A 74 -3.07 -5.61 -1.42
N VAL A 75 -2.46 -4.95 -0.44
CA VAL A 75 -1.06 -4.51 -0.51
C VAL A 75 -0.30 -5.16 0.63
N GLY A 76 0.59 -6.10 0.30
CA GLY A 76 1.54 -6.68 1.25
C GLY A 76 2.79 -5.81 1.33
N PHE A 77 3.22 -5.45 2.55
CA PHE A 77 4.42 -4.63 2.78
C PHE A 77 5.55 -5.50 3.33
N TYR A 78 6.78 -5.27 2.87
CA TYR A 78 7.90 -6.15 3.14
C TYR A 78 9.12 -5.40 3.65
N GLN A 79 9.89 -6.09 4.51
CA GLN A 79 11.28 -5.78 4.81
C GLN A 79 12.20 -6.74 4.06
N VAL A 80 13.35 -6.27 3.59
CA VAL A 80 14.32 -7.06 2.82
C VAL A 80 15.61 -7.18 3.62
N ALA A 81 15.99 -8.41 3.93
CA ALA A 81 17.28 -8.74 4.56
C ALA A 81 18.04 -9.75 3.69
N GLY A 82 19.10 -9.30 3.02
CA GLY A 82 19.79 -10.10 2.01
C GLY A 82 18.84 -10.50 0.87
N ASN A 83 18.65 -11.81 0.69
CA ASN A 83 17.77 -12.38 -0.34
C ASN A 83 16.37 -12.76 0.19
N GLN A 84 16.05 -12.41 1.44
CA GLN A 84 14.78 -12.76 2.06
C GLN A 84 13.85 -11.55 2.12
N ASN A 85 12.63 -11.73 1.61
CA ASN A 85 11.53 -10.80 1.77
C ASN A 85 10.66 -11.26 2.94
N THR A 86 10.68 -10.49 4.00
CA THR A 86 9.83 -10.67 5.18
C THR A 86 8.55 -9.86 4.98
N LEU A 87 7.40 -10.50 4.91
CA LEU A 87 6.12 -9.79 4.99
C LEU A 87 6.04 -9.12 6.37
N LEU A 88 5.61 -7.87 6.42
CA LEU A 88 5.38 -7.11 7.66
C LEU A 88 3.90 -7.08 8.01
N PHE A 89 3.06 -6.75 7.03
CA PHE A 89 1.60 -6.69 7.16
C PHE A 89 0.93 -6.59 5.79
N ILE A 90 -0.40 -6.76 5.78
CA ILE A 90 -1.23 -6.57 4.60
C ILE A 90 -2.25 -5.47 4.88
N VAL A 91 -2.40 -4.55 3.92
CA VAL A 91 -3.50 -3.59 3.91
C VAL A 91 -4.50 -3.98 2.85
N ARG A 92 -5.76 -4.13 3.25
CA ARG A 92 -6.89 -4.29 2.34
C ARG A 92 -7.46 -2.91 2.04
N ALA A 93 -7.57 -2.56 0.77
CA ALA A 93 -8.22 -1.36 0.28
C ALA A 93 -9.60 -1.72 -0.30
N ARG A 94 -10.64 -1.07 0.21
CA ARG A 94 -12.00 -1.13 -0.32
C ARG A 94 -12.49 0.28 -0.63
N TYR A 95 -13.21 0.44 -1.72
CA TYR A 95 -13.65 1.75 -2.19
C TYR A 95 -15.03 2.13 -1.67
N TYR A 96 -15.17 3.39 -1.24
CA TYR A 96 -16.41 3.98 -0.75
C TYR A 96 -16.65 5.30 -1.46
N GLN A 97 -17.91 5.63 -1.76
CA GLN A 97 -18.23 6.92 -2.35
C GLN A 97 -18.01 8.05 -1.35
N ASN A 98 -17.37 9.12 -1.81
CA ASN A 98 -17.35 10.40 -1.12
C ASN A 98 -18.59 11.25 -1.50
N ASN A 99 -18.70 12.44 -0.91
CA ASN A 99 -19.83 13.36 -1.16
C ASN A 99 -19.94 13.85 -2.61
N GLU A 100 -18.90 13.67 -3.42
CA GLU A 100 -18.86 14.04 -4.84
C GLU A 100 -19.19 12.85 -5.75
N GLY A 101 -19.60 11.71 -5.17
CA GLY A 101 -19.89 10.48 -5.90
C GLY A 101 -18.64 9.76 -6.44
N ARG A 102 -17.43 10.17 -6.04
CA ARG A 102 -16.17 9.53 -6.42
C ARG A 102 -15.80 8.42 -5.46
N TRP A 103 -15.25 7.33 -5.98
CA TRP A 103 -14.81 6.17 -5.20
C TRP A 103 -13.43 6.42 -4.59
N VAL A 104 -13.36 6.44 -3.27
CA VAL A 104 -12.13 6.68 -2.49
C VAL A 104 -11.77 5.41 -1.70
N PRO A 105 -10.51 4.97 -1.74
CA PRO A 105 -10.08 3.81 -0.98
C PRO A 105 -10.08 4.09 0.53
N ARG A 106 -10.53 3.11 1.30
CA ARG A 106 -10.41 3.02 2.76
C ARG A 106 -9.74 1.70 3.12
N PHE A 107 -9.17 1.63 4.31
CA PHE A 107 -8.17 0.64 4.64
C PHE A 107 -8.52 -0.19 5.85
N GLN A 108 -8.28 -1.49 5.76
CA GLN A 108 -8.23 -2.39 6.90
C GLN A 108 -6.82 -2.95 7.00
N LEU A 109 -6.24 -2.87 8.20
CA LEU A 109 -4.95 -3.48 8.49
C LEU A 109 -5.18 -4.92 8.92
N ASN A 110 -4.52 -5.87 8.25
CA ASN A 110 -4.45 -7.25 8.68
C ASN A 110 -3.12 -7.50 9.37
N ASP A 111 -3.17 -7.55 10.70
CA ASP A 111 -2.04 -7.75 11.60
C ASP A 111 -1.76 -9.24 11.87
N GLU A 112 -2.05 -10.11 10.89
CA GLU A 112 -1.80 -11.54 11.04
C GLU A 112 -0.37 -11.79 11.54
N PRO A 113 -0.20 -12.52 12.66
CA PRO A 113 1.11 -12.71 13.25
C PRO A 113 2.03 -13.38 12.23
N LEU A 114 3.13 -12.69 11.92
CA LEU A 114 4.13 -13.20 10.99
C LEU A 114 4.64 -14.53 11.51
N VAL A 115 4.42 -15.60 10.76
CA VAL A 115 4.93 -16.94 11.10
C VAL A 115 5.77 -17.46 9.94
N ILE A 116 6.90 -18.07 10.26
CA ILE A 116 7.73 -18.80 9.33
C ILE A 116 7.76 -20.28 9.72
N ARG A 117 7.91 -21.16 8.72
CA ARG A 117 8.10 -22.57 9.00
C ARG A 117 9.59 -22.84 9.22
N LYS A 118 9.98 -23.11 10.48
CA LYS A 118 11.36 -23.44 10.86
C LYS A 118 11.37 -24.82 11.51
N ASN A 119 12.22 -25.71 10.99
CA ASN A 119 12.31 -27.11 11.43
C ASN A 119 10.95 -27.83 11.46
N GLY A 120 10.13 -27.62 10.42
CA GLY A 120 8.82 -28.26 10.28
C GLY A 120 7.68 -27.67 11.13
N ARG A 121 7.98 -26.72 12.04
CA ARG A 121 7.00 -26.07 12.92
C ARG A 121 6.73 -24.63 12.48
N TRP A 122 5.50 -24.17 12.65
CA TRP A 122 5.16 -22.74 12.55
C TRP A 122 5.76 -22.02 13.76
N GLN A 123 6.59 -21.01 13.51
CA GLN A 123 7.21 -20.18 14.53
C GLN A 123 6.93 -18.71 14.21
N PRO A 124 6.60 -17.87 15.20
CA PRO A 124 6.53 -16.43 14.99
C PRO A 124 7.85 -15.94 14.39
N LEU A 125 7.76 -15.01 13.45
CA LEU A 125 8.90 -14.26 12.99
C LEU A 125 9.29 -13.27 14.10
N THR A 126 10.19 -13.72 14.96
CA THR A 126 10.73 -12.91 16.04
C THR A 126 11.91 -12.07 15.55
N THR A 127 12.11 -10.89 16.14
CA THR A 127 13.38 -10.16 15.99
C THR A 127 14.54 -10.97 16.59
N ALA A 128 15.79 -10.51 16.41
CA ALA A 128 17.00 -11.18 16.89
C ALA A 128 16.98 -11.53 18.40
N GLN A 129 16.13 -10.88 19.21
CA GLN A 129 15.96 -11.15 20.65
C GLN A 129 14.71 -11.99 21.02
N GLY A 130 13.99 -12.59 20.06
CA GLY A 130 12.84 -13.44 20.38
C GLY A 130 11.53 -12.71 20.65
N VAL A 131 11.46 -11.39 20.43
CA VAL A 131 10.24 -10.59 20.60
C VAL A 131 9.46 -10.53 19.28
N PRO A 132 8.14 -10.81 19.26
CA PRO A 132 7.32 -10.62 18.06
C PRO A 132 7.30 -9.15 17.66
N ASN A 133 7.58 -8.84 16.39
CA ASN A 133 7.38 -7.49 15.89
C ASN A 133 5.89 -7.26 15.62
N LEU A 134 5.20 -6.61 16.57
CA LEU A 134 3.78 -6.26 16.44
C LEU A 134 3.62 -4.84 15.91
N ILE A 135 2.56 -4.63 15.13
CA ILE A 135 2.15 -3.30 14.69
C ILE A 135 1.26 -2.68 15.76
N ALA A 136 1.64 -1.48 16.20
CA ALA A 136 0.85 -0.68 17.11
C ALA A 136 0.20 0.45 16.31
N ARG A 137 -1.13 0.46 16.22
CA ARG A 137 -1.87 1.59 15.66
C ARG A 137 -1.84 2.74 16.65
N THR A 138 -1.47 3.93 16.16
CA THR A 138 -1.33 5.14 16.99
C THR A 138 -2.25 6.27 16.55
N GLY A 139 -2.96 6.11 15.42
CA GLY A 139 -3.90 7.10 14.92
C GLY A 139 -5.26 7.09 15.62
N MET A 140 -5.94 8.24 15.62
CA MET A 140 -7.29 8.42 16.18
C MET A 140 -8.42 8.20 15.17
N ALA A 141 -8.12 7.87 13.91
CA ALA A 141 -9.14 7.67 12.90
C ALA A 141 -10.07 6.52 13.29
N LEU A 142 -11.39 6.78 13.28
CA LEU A 142 -12.41 5.77 13.53
C LEU A 142 -12.72 4.99 12.25
N PRO A 143 -13.04 3.69 12.35
CA PRO A 143 -13.46 2.93 11.18
C PRO A 143 -14.90 3.27 10.81
N ASN A 144 -15.29 2.94 9.58
CA ASN A 144 -16.70 2.82 9.23
C ASN A 144 -17.32 1.55 9.85
N ALA A 145 -18.61 1.31 9.60
CA ALA A 145 -19.34 0.15 10.09
C ALA A 145 -18.75 -1.22 9.66
N GLU A 146 -17.95 -1.25 8.59
CA GLU A 146 -17.28 -2.45 8.09
C GLU A 146 -15.84 -2.62 8.60
N GLY A 147 -15.35 -1.72 9.46
CA GLY A 147 -13.99 -1.80 10.00
C GLY A 147 -12.90 -1.14 9.13
N TYR A 148 -13.28 -0.37 8.09
CA TYR A 148 -12.33 0.33 7.21
C TYR A 148 -12.10 1.78 7.63
N PHE A 149 -10.83 2.17 7.71
CA PHE A 149 -10.35 3.48 8.12
C PHE A 149 -10.02 4.37 6.92
N SER A 150 -10.20 5.68 7.03
CA SER A 150 -9.77 6.64 6.00
C SER A 150 -8.24 6.82 5.95
N SER A 151 -7.56 6.51 7.05
CA SER A 151 -6.10 6.45 7.17
C SER A 151 -5.68 5.44 8.22
N LEU A 152 -4.48 4.89 8.07
CA LEU A 152 -3.85 4.05 9.09
C LEU A 152 -2.55 4.72 9.53
N GLU A 153 -2.42 5.01 10.82
CA GLU A 153 -1.18 5.51 11.41
C GLU A 153 -0.69 4.48 12.42
N PHE A 154 0.56 4.06 12.26
CA PHE A 154 1.13 2.96 13.04
C PHE A 154 2.65 3.05 13.18
N GLY A 155 3.16 2.37 14.20
CA GLY A 155 4.56 2.07 14.40
C GLY A 155 4.76 0.61 14.76
N PHE A 156 6.02 0.22 14.96
CA PHE A 156 6.39 -1.14 15.32
C PHE A 156 6.86 -1.18 16.78
N THR A 157 6.40 -2.18 17.51
CA THR A 157 6.69 -2.35 18.95
C THR A 157 8.17 -2.60 19.25
N THR A 158 8.93 -3.11 18.28
CA THR A 158 10.37 -3.36 18.40
C THR A 158 11.24 -2.18 17.99
N GLY A 159 10.64 -1.01 17.76
CA GLY A 159 11.32 0.20 17.32
C GLY A 159 11.15 0.50 15.83
N PRO A 160 11.88 1.50 15.30
CA PRO A 160 11.78 1.91 13.91
C PRO A 160 12.00 0.76 12.92
N ALA A 161 11.16 0.65 11.89
CA ALA A 161 11.27 -0.38 10.86
C ALA A 161 11.20 0.22 9.45
N SER A 162 11.95 -0.37 8.53
CA SER A 162 11.93 0.01 7.12
C SER A 162 10.84 -0.75 6.38
N ILE A 163 10.23 -0.07 5.40
CA ILE A 163 9.38 -0.71 4.39
C ILE A 163 10.17 -0.67 3.09
N ASP A 164 10.65 -1.83 2.66
CA ASP A 164 11.63 -1.96 1.59
C ASP A 164 11.01 -2.32 0.25
N ALA A 165 9.82 -2.93 0.29
CA ALA A 165 9.03 -3.25 -0.89
C ALA A 165 7.56 -3.41 -0.53
N TRP A 166 6.70 -3.38 -1.56
CA TRP A 166 5.30 -3.76 -1.44
C TRP A 166 4.85 -4.59 -2.64
N ARG A 167 3.84 -5.42 -2.45
CA ARG A 167 3.19 -6.20 -3.50
C ARG A 167 1.71 -5.87 -3.59
N VAL A 168 1.24 -5.49 -4.77
CA VAL A 168 -0.18 -5.24 -5.04
C VAL A 168 -0.81 -6.49 -5.68
N GLN A 169 -2.02 -6.80 -5.24
CA GLN A 169 -2.89 -7.89 -5.70
C GLN A 169 -4.33 -7.38 -5.84
#